data_AF-A0A7R9ZZI5-F1
#
_entry.id   AF-A0A7R9ZZI5-F1
#
_cell.length_a   1.000
_cell.length_b   1.000
_cell.length_c   1.000
_cell.angle_alpha   90.00
_cell.angle_beta   90.00
_cell.angle_gamma   90.00
#
_symmetry.space_group_name_H-M   'P 1'
#
loop_
_entity.id
_entity.type
_entity.pdbx_description
1 polymer ?
#
loop_
_entity_poly.entity_id
_entity_poly.type
_entity_poly.pdbx_seq_one_letter_code
_entity_poly.pdbx_strand_id
1 'polypeptide(L)'
;ERLAGGGPQPGAPLERPKTDAERGLIAAALWANAYLGSFCPLTDELVAQFVEAACPRAFDAGEVVMQQGDLHLGALYVVQLGGFDVIGRGRRGTMWQLSGSWEARVGPGGSFGELELLYSAPCAATVTAAEPSRAWVI
;
A
#
# COMPACT_ATOMS: atom_id res chain seq x y z
N GLU A 1 -5.06 -7.24 26.50
CA GLU A 1 -4.61 -5.85 26.33
C GLU A 1 -3.69 -5.75 25.11
N ARG A 2 -3.71 -4.60 24.42
CA ARG A 2 -3.12 -4.27 23.09
C ARG A 2 -3.89 -4.71 21.84
N LEU A 3 -5.07 -4.11 21.64
CA LEU A 3 -5.57 -3.75 20.31
C LEU A 3 -5.28 -2.25 20.12
N ALA A 4 -4.07 -1.92 19.69
CA ALA A 4 -3.72 -0.56 19.32
C ALA A 4 -2.77 -0.59 18.11
N GLY A 5 -3.14 -1.35 17.09
CA GLY A 5 -2.74 -1.04 15.72
C GLY A 5 -3.81 -0.13 15.16
N GLY A 6 -3.52 1.17 15.03
CA GLY A 6 -4.43 2.08 14.34
C GLY A 6 -4.65 1.52 12.94
N GLY A 7 -5.90 1.26 12.57
CA GLY A 7 -6.24 0.79 11.23
C GLY A 7 -5.72 1.74 10.14
N PRO A 8 -5.81 1.36 8.86
CA PRO A 8 -5.33 2.18 7.77
C PRO A 8 -5.94 3.57 7.89
N GLN A 9 -5.11 4.54 8.29
CA GLN A 9 -5.54 5.92 8.37
C GLN A 9 -5.60 6.43 6.93
N PRO A 10 -6.79 6.81 6.44
CA PRO A 10 -6.91 7.37 5.10
C PRO A 10 -6.03 8.63 5.02
N GLY A 11 -5.40 8.84 3.87
CA GLY A 11 -4.76 10.13 3.61
C GLY A 11 -5.79 11.26 3.72
N ALA A 12 -5.34 12.45 4.10
CA ALA A 12 -6.22 13.62 4.09
C ALA A 12 -6.42 14.09 2.64
N PRO A 13 -7.63 14.49 2.23
CA PRO A 13 -7.85 15.08 0.92
C PRO A 13 -6.93 16.28 0.70
N LEU A 14 -6.42 16.43 -0.52
CA LEU A 14 -5.64 17.60 -0.88
C LEU A 14 -6.53 18.85 -0.92
N GLU A 15 -6.00 19.96 -0.40
CA GLU A 15 -6.61 21.30 -0.54
C GLU A 15 -6.51 21.85 -1.98
N ARG A 16 -5.73 21.18 -2.84
CA ARG A 16 -5.54 21.53 -4.26
C ARG A 16 -5.81 20.34 -5.18
N PRO A 17 -6.11 20.56 -6.47
CA PRO A 17 -6.10 19.50 -7.46
C PRO A 17 -4.74 18.79 -7.53
N LYS A 18 -4.72 17.47 -7.75
CA LYS A 18 -3.51 16.70 -8.05
C LYS A 18 -2.88 17.20 -9.35
N THR A 19 -1.55 17.35 -9.38
CA THR A 19 -0.84 17.73 -10.61
C THR A 19 -0.78 16.57 -11.59
N ASP A 20 -0.53 16.85 -12.87
CA ASP A 20 -0.40 15.80 -13.90
C ASP A 20 0.74 14.82 -13.59
N ALA A 21 1.82 15.30 -12.98
CA ALA A 21 2.93 14.45 -12.54
C ALA A 21 2.50 13.50 -11.41
N GLU A 22 1.69 13.97 -10.45
CA GLU A 22 1.16 13.13 -9.37
C GLU A 22 0.17 12.10 -9.90
N ARG A 23 -0.73 12.52 -10.80
CA ARG A 23 -1.68 11.63 -11.48
C ARG A 23 -0.95 10.54 -12.27
N GLY A 24 0.06 10.93 -13.05
CA GLY A 24 0.88 10.02 -13.84
C GLY A 24 1.66 9.03 -12.99
N LEU A 25 2.22 9.46 -11.85
CA LEU A 25 2.89 8.57 -10.91
C LEU A 25 1.94 7.49 -10.36
N ILE A 26 0.75 7.89 -9.91
CA ILE A 26 -0.24 6.96 -9.36
C ILE A 26 -0.67 5.96 -10.43
N ALA A 27 -1.03 6.44 -11.62
CA ALA A 27 -1.44 5.58 -12.73
C ALA A 27 -0.34 4.59 -13.12
N ALA A 28 0.90 5.04 -13.27
CA ALA A 28 2.03 4.18 -13.62
C ALA A 28 2.28 3.08 -12.57
N ALA A 29 2.17 3.41 -11.28
CA ALA A 29 2.33 2.45 -10.19
C ALA A 29 1.21 1.40 -10.14
N LEU A 30 -0.03 1.79 -10.50
CA LEU A 30 -1.16 0.86 -10.61
C LEU A 30 -0.94 -0.11 -11.76
N TRP A 31 -0.57 0.39 -12.95
CA TRP A 31 -0.29 -0.45 -14.12
C TRP A 31 0.91 -1.37 -13.94
N ALA A 32 1.94 -0.95 -13.20
CA ALA A 32 3.12 -1.76 -12.93
C ALA A 32 2.86 -2.89 -11.91
N ASN A 33 1.75 -2.83 -11.16
CA ASN A 33 1.42 -3.85 -10.17
C ASN A 33 0.77 -5.08 -10.85
N ALA A 34 1.59 -6.12 -11.05
CA ALA A 34 1.18 -7.36 -11.70
C ALA A 34 0.05 -8.11 -10.96
N TYR A 35 -0.07 -7.93 -9.63
CA TYR A 35 -1.13 -8.58 -8.85
C TYR A 35 -2.48 -7.92 -9.12
N LEU A 36 -2.56 -6.58 -9.16
CA LEU A 36 -3.81 -5.87 -9.45
C LEU A 36 -4.41 -6.29 -10.80
N GLY A 37 -3.60 -6.25 -11.86
CA GLY A 37 -4.06 -6.60 -13.21
C GLY A 37 -4.45 -8.07 -13.40
N SER A 38 -3.97 -8.97 -12.53
CA SER A 38 -4.30 -10.40 -12.59
C SER A 38 -5.69 -10.72 -12.02
N PHE A 39 -6.19 -9.90 -11.09
CA PHE A 39 -7.45 -10.14 -10.39
C PHE A 39 -8.57 -9.19 -10.80
N CYS A 40 -8.22 -7.97 -11.20
CA CYS A 40 -9.15 -6.98 -11.73
C CYS A 40 -8.57 -6.44 -13.04
N PRO A 41 -9.29 -6.56 -14.18
CA PRO A 41 -8.83 -5.94 -15.40
C PRO A 41 -8.77 -4.43 -15.18
N LEU A 42 -7.55 -3.91 -15.05
CA LEU A 42 -7.33 -2.47 -14.98
C LEU A 42 -7.76 -1.89 -16.33
N THR A 43 -8.78 -1.03 -16.31
CA THR A 43 -9.17 -0.19 -17.45
C THR A 43 -8.75 1.24 -17.17
N ASP A 44 -8.65 2.06 -18.23
CA ASP A 44 -8.33 3.48 -18.09
C ASP A 44 -9.31 4.20 -17.16
N GLU A 45 -10.61 3.85 -17.21
CA GLU A 45 -11.64 4.43 -16.35
C GLU A 45 -11.44 4.06 -14.87
N LEU A 46 -11.13 2.79 -14.58
CA LEU A 46 -10.90 2.35 -13.20
C LEU A 46 -9.63 2.98 -12.63
N VAL A 47 -8.55 3.05 -13.41
CA VAL A 47 -7.31 3.71 -13.01
C VAL A 47 -7.58 5.20 -12.76
N ALA A 48 -8.35 5.87 -13.61
CA ALA A 48 -8.74 7.26 -13.39
C ALA A 48 -9.52 7.44 -12.07
N GLN A 49 -10.44 6.53 -11.74
CA GLN A 49 -11.17 6.55 -10.47
C GLN A 49 -10.23 6.41 -9.26
N PHE A 50 -9.28 5.47 -9.31
CA PHE A 50 -8.29 5.31 -8.24
C PHE A 50 -7.37 6.53 -8.10
N VAL A 51 -6.91 7.11 -9.22
CA VAL A 51 -6.10 8.33 -9.21
C VAL A 51 -6.85 9.49 -8.54
N GLU A 52 -8.15 9.65 -8.81
CA GLU A 52 -8.95 10.71 -8.19
C GLU A 52 -9.22 10.43 -6.71
N ALA A 53 -9.51 9.18 -6.33
CA ALA A 53 -9.74 8.78 -4.94
C ALA A 53 -8.48 8.89 -4.05
N ALA A 54 -7.29 8.73 -4.63
CA ALA A 54 -6.06 8.62 -3.86
C ALA A 54 -5.78 9.88 -3.01
N CYS A 55 -5.54 9.73 -1.71
CA CYS A 55 -5.23 10.84 -0.82
C CYS A 55 -3.79 10.71 -0.29
N PRO A 56 -3.00 11.80 -0.23
CA PRO A 56 -1.63 11.73 0.27
C PRO A 56 -1.61 11.47 1.77
N ARG A 57 -0.62 10.71 2.21
CA ARG A 57 -0.28 10.53 3.62
C ARG A 57 1.24 10.59 3.79
N ALA A 58 1.67 11.37 4.78
CA ALA A 58 3.06 11.40 5.24
C ALA A 58 3.25 10.37 6.36
N PHE A 59 4.45 9.82 6.44
CA PHE A 59 4.85 8.83 7.41
C PHE A 59 6.20 9.21 8.02
N ASP A 60 6.30 9.08 9.33
CA ASP A 60 7.58 9.26 10.03
C ASP A 60 8.47 8.02 9.85
N ALA A 61 9.79 8.20 9.94
CA ALA A 61 10.72 7.07 9.93
C ALA A 61 10.42 6.12 11.11
N GLY A 62 10.29 4.83 10.82
CA GLY A 62 9.92 3.80 11.78
C GLY A 62 8.41 3.65 12.02
N GLU A 63 7.56 4.46 11.37
CA GLU A 63 6.11 4.32 11.49
C GLU A 63 5.64 3.00 10.86
N VAL A 64 4.89 2.20 11.63
CA VAL A 64 4.26 0.97 11.15
C VAL A 64 2.98 1.33 10.42
N VAL A 65 2.97 1.08 9.11
CA VAL A 65 1.83 1.34 8.22
C VAL A 65 0.82 0.21 8.27
N MET A 66 1.32 -1.04 8.25
CA MET A 66 0.53 -2.26 8.30
C MET A 66 1.23 -3.25 9.22
N GLN A 67 0.46 -3.99 10.01
CA GLN A 67 0.98 -5.02 10.90
C GLN A 67 0.48 -6.38 10.44
N GLN A 68 1.39 -7.34 10.23
CA GLN A 68 1.02 -8.68 9.77
C GLN A 68 -0.02 -9.31 10.70
N GLY A 69 -1.07 -9.89 10.11
CA GLY A 69 -2.17 -10.54 10.82
C GLY A 69 -3.30 -9.62 11.23
N ASP A 70 -3.15 -8.29 11.09
CA ASP A 70 -4.22 -7.37 11.40
C ASP A 70 -5.37 -7.49 10.39
N LEU A 71 -6.59 -7.48 10.93
CA LEU A 71 -7.84 -7.49 10.18
C LEU A 71 -8.29 -6.03 9.94
N HIS A 72 -7.83 -5.45 8.85
CA HIS A 72 -8.19 -4.08 8.45
C HIS A 72 -9.02 -4.07 7.17
N LEU A 73 -9.85 -3.03 6.98
CA LEU A 73 -10.41 -2.71 5.66
C LEU A 73 -9.23 -2.35 4.75
N GLY A 74 -9.00 -3.13 3.69
CA GLY A 74 -7.82 -2.98 2.84
C GLY A 74 -7.69 -1.58 2.23
N ALA A 75 -6.45 -1.12 2.10
CA ALA A 75 -6.07 0.13 1.43
C ALA A 75 -4.86 -0.15 0.53
N LEU A 76 -4.79 0.54 -0.60
CA LEU A 76 -3.65 0.43 -1.51
C LEU A 76 -2.76 1.66 -1.38
N TYR A 77 -1.46 1.42 -1.21
CA TYR A 77 -0.47 2.48 -1.05
C TYR A 77 0.40 2.57 -2.30
N VAL A 78 0.53 3.78 -2.85
CA VAL A 78 1.48 4.10 -3.93
C VAL A 78 2.56 5.02 -3.40
N VAL A 79 3.82 4.57 -3.40
CA VAL A 79 4.93 5.32 -2.83
C VAL A 79 5.29 6.52 -3.72
N GLN A 80 5.25 7.71 -3.15
CA GLN A 80 5.67 8.95 -3.82
C GLN A 80 7.09 9.36 -3.46
N LEU A 81 7.47 9.21 -2.20
CA LEU A 81 8.76 9.62 -1.66
C LEU A 81 9.19 8.66 -0.55
N GLY A 82 10.49 8.48 -0.39
CA GLY A 82 11.09 7.65 0.66
C GLY A 82 11.02 6.16 0.31
N GLY A 83 10.84 5.33 1.32
CA GLY A 83 10.82 3.88 1.14
C GLY A 83 10.22 3.15 2.32
N PHE A 84 9.66 1.98 2.03
CA PHE A 84 8.99 1.13 2.99
C PHE A 84 9.64 -0.25 3.00
N ASP A 85 9.99 -0.73 4.19
CA ASP A 85 10.45 -2.09 4.40
C ASP A 85 9.24 -2.98 4.69
N VAL A 86 9.13 -4.09 3.96
CA VAL A 86 8.04 -5.05 4.01
C VAL A 86 8.59 -6.37 4.51
N ILE A 87 8.15 -6.81 5.68
CA ILE A 87 8.63 -8.02 6.34
C ILE A 87 7.45 -8.96 6.56
N GLY A 88 7.50 -10.14 5.93
CA GLY A 88 6.49 -11.18 6.09
C GLY A 88 7.07 -12.44 6.72
N ARG A 89 6.29 -13.06 7.62
CA ARG A 89 6.56 -14.42 8.11
C ARG A 89 5.80 -15.43 7.24
N GLY A 90 6.46 -16.51 6.82
CA GLY A 90 5.96 -17.49 5.85
C GLY A 90 6.55 -17.30 4.45
N ARG A 91 5.96 -17.91 3.41
CA ARG A 91 6.34 -17.66 2.01
C ARG A 91 5.62 -16.41 1.47
N ARG A 92 6.32 -15.61 0.66
CA ARG A 92 5.76 -14.43 -0.02
C ARG A 92 4.55 -14.82 -0.86
N GLY A 93 3.43 -14.13 -0.69
CA GLY A 93 2.19 -14.35 -1.46
C GLY A 93 1.32 -15.53 -0.99
N THR A 94 1.67 -16.22 0.10
CA THR A 94 0.81 -17.28 0.67
C THR A 94 0.34 -16.90 2.07
N MET A 95 -0.98 -16.90 2.27
CA MET A 95 -1.58 -16.73 3.58
C MET A 95 -1.39 -18.04 4.35
N TRP A 96 -0.51 -18.01 5.36
CA TRP A 96 -0.43 -19.03 6.40
C TRP A 96 0.14 -20.41 5.98
N GLN A 97 1.48 -20.53 5.79
CA GLN A 97 2.21 -21.79 6.04
C GLN A 97 3.66 -21.57 6.55
N LEU A 98 4.15 -22.60 7.25
CA LEU A 98 5.09 -22.56 8.39
C LEU A 98 6.58 -22.63 7.98
N SER A 99 7.38 -21.78 8.62
CA SER A 99 8.85 -21.58 8.52
C SER A 99 9.35 -20.67 7.39
N GLY A 100 10.15 -19.68 7.78
CA GLY A 100 10.76 -18.67 6.91
C GLY A 100 10.29 -17.24 7.19
N SER A 101 11.17 -16.28 6.94
CA SER A 101 10.85 -14.85 6.84
C SER A 101 11.35 -14.34 5.50
N TRP A 102 10.66 -13.37 4.94
CA TRP A 102 11.10 -12.64 3.75
C TRP A 102 11.02 -11.14 4.00
N GLU A 103 11.89 -10.42 3.31
CA GLU A 103 11.95 -8.96 3.35
C GLU A 103 11.99 -8.43 1.92
N ALA A 104 11.38 -7.27 1.72
CA ALA A 104 11.44 -6.51 0.49
C ALA A 104 11.41 -5.02 0.82
N ARG A 105 11.89 -4.17 -0.10
CA ARG A 105 11.78 -2.72 0.02
C ARG A 105 11.01 -2.16 -1.16
N VAL A 106 10.08 -1.25 -0.87
CA VAL A 106 9.26 -0.57 -1.88
C VAL A 106 9.62 0.92 -1.86
N GLY A 107 10.14 1.40 -3.00
CA GLY A 107 10.50 2.81 -3.21
C GLY A 107 9.50 3.53 -4.12
N PRO A 108 9.80 4.78 -4.53
CA PRO A 108 8.91 5.61 -5.34
C PRO A 108 8.46 4.93 -6.63
N GLY A 109 7.17 5.03 -6.95
CA GLY A 109 6.53 4.36 -8.08
C GLY A 109 6.16 2.89 -7.82
N GLY A 110 6.57 2.32 -6.69
CA GLY A 110 6.09 1.03 -6.21
C GLY A 110 4.75 1.14 -5.46
N SER A 111 4.08 0.00 -5.30
CA SER A 111 2.82 -0.10 -4.54
C SER A 111 2.79 -1.34 -3.64
N PHE A 112 1.95 -1.29 -2.60
CA PHE A 112 1.69 -2.39 -1.65
C PHE A 112 0.29 -2.28 -1.03
N GLY A 113 -0.25 -3.39 -0.49
CA GLY A 113 -1.57 -3.46 0.16
C GLY A 113 -2.68 -4.01 -0.73
N GLU A 114 -2.33 -4.49 -1.93
CA GLU A 114 -3.25 -5.00 -2.93
C GLU A 114 -3.97 -6.29 -2.49
N LEU A 115 -3.33 -7.11 -1.65
CA LEU A 115 -3.92 -8.38 -1.21
C LEU A 115 -5.04 -8.14 -0.20
N GLU A 116 -4.83 -7.20 0.72
CA GLU A 116 -5.80 -6.80 1.73
C GLU A 116 -7.02 -6.14 1.08
N LEU A 117 -6.81 -5.33 0.04
CA LEU A 117 -7.89 -4.72 -0.74
C LEU A 117 -8.73 -5.78 -1.48
N LEU A 118 -8.09 -6.78 -2.10
CA LEU A 118 -8.77 -7.75 -2.96
C LEU A 118 -9.50 -8.87 -2.17
N TYR A 119 -8.93 -9.31 -1.06
CA TYR A 119 -9.40 -10.53 -0.37
C TYR A 119 -10.09 -10.26 0.97
N SER A 120 -10.20 -9.00 1.43
CA SER A 120 -10.63 -8.70 2.80
C SER A 120 -9.90 -9.57 3.83
N ALA A 121 -8.61 -9.77 3.58
CA ALA A 121 -7.77 -10.72 4.27
C ALA A 121 -6.95 -10.04 5.38
N PRO A 122 -6.50 -10.78 6.40
CA PRO A 122 -5.50 -10.27 7.32
C PRO A 122 -4.24 -9.82 6.57
N CYS A 123 -3.59 -8.77 7.07
CA CYS A 123 -2.36 -8.26 6.46
C CYS A 123 -1.32 -9.37 6.31
N ALA A 124 -0.80 -9.59 5.10
CA ALA A 124 0.14 -10.69 4.83
C ALA A 124 1.56 -10.40 5.35
N ALA A 125 1.90 -9.13 5.57
CA ALA A 125 3.20 -8.66 6.01
C ALA A 125 3.09 -7.44 6.93
N THR A 126 4.18 -7.13 7.62
CA THR A 126 4.35 -5.86 8.36
C THR A 126 5.07 -4.88 7.44
N VAL A 127 4.54 -3.67 7.30
CA VAL A 127 5.11 -2.61 6.47
C VAL A 127 5.49 -1.45 7.36
N THR A 128 6.75 -1.03 7.29
CA THR A 128 7.30 0.07 8.10
C THR A 128 7.95 1.11 7.18
N ALA A 129 7.71 2.39 7.43
CA ALA A 129 8.45 3.46 6.76
C ALA A 129 9.92 3.40 7.19
N ALA A 130 10.83 3.18 6.24
CA ALA A 130 12.26 3.06 6.53
C ALA A 130 12.91 4.44 6.78
N GLU A 131 12.28 5.49 6.27
CA GLU A 131 12.68 6.89 6.34
C GLU A 131 11.44 7.79 6.24
N PRO A 132 11.54 9.12 6.46
CA PRO A 132 10.40 10.01 6.25
C PRO A 132 9.87 9.86 4.82
N SER A 133 8.62 9.39 4.71
CA SER A 133 8.06 8.90 3.45
C SER A 133 6.71 9.52 3.18
N ARG A 134 6.29 9.49 1.91
CA ARG A 134 4.95 9.91 1.49
C ARG A 134 4.40 8.90 0.51
N ALA A 135 3.14 8.50 0.71
CA ALA A 135 2.41 7.63 -0.20
C ALA A 135 1.03 8.19 -0.49
N TRP A 136 0.45 7.75 -1.60
CA TRP A 136 -0.97 7.93 -1.90
C TRP A 136 -1.74 6.72 -1.40
N VAL A 137 -2.80 6.97 -0.64
CA VAL A 137 -3.70 5.95 -0.08
C VAL A 137 -4.97 5.95 -0.91
N ILE A 138 -5.28 4.81 -1.53
CA ILE A 138 -6.49 4.54 -2.31
C ILE A 138 -7.42 3.68 -1.47
#